data_AF-A0A8B9UHW2-F1
#
_entry.id   AF-A0A8B9UHW2-F1
#
_cell.length_a   1.000
_cell.length_b   1.000
_cell.length_c   1.000
_cell.angle_alpha   90.00
_cell.angle_beta   90.00
_cell.angle_gamma   90.00
#
_symmetry.space_group_name_H-M   'P 1'
#
loop_
_entity.id
_entity.type
_entity.pdbx_description
1 polymer ?
#
loop_
_entity_poly.entity_id
_entity_poly.type
_entity_poly.pdbx_seq_one_letter_code
_entity_poly.pdbx_strand_id
1 'polypeptide(L)'
;MGSLVFLPWQRDGNAGAGDGHSVLTRNNSAFRAASRCYVLCLGYVFMFMGRPAQLPLGLAGPVSSWSLQQVRLKARGNEYQPNNRKRKRTHGWIKRISTPGGIEVILRRMLKGRKSLSH
;
A
#
# COMPACT_ATOMS: atom_id res chain seq x y z
N MET A 1 38.97 52.37 8.03
CA MET A 1 37.72 52.15 7.26
C MET A 1 37.84 50.79 6.59
N GLY A 2 37.55 49.71 7.34
CA GLY A 2 37.80 48.33 6.93
C GLY A 2 36.68 47.81 6.03
N SER A 3 37.03 47.44 4.80
CA SER A 3 36.10 46.83 3.85
C SER A 3 36.03 45.32 4.13
N LEU A 4 34.89 44.86 4.64
CA LEU A 4 34.58 43.44 4.79
C LEU A 4 34.36 42.84 3.40
N VAL A 5 35.31 42.05 2.94
CA VAL A 5 35.20 41.23 1.72
C VAL A 5 34.27 40.06 2.02
N PHE A 6 33.13 40.02 1.34
CA PHE A 6 32.13 38.97 1.43
C PHE A 6 32.64 37.73 0.70
N LEU A 7 33.13 36.72 1.44
CA LEU A 7 33.52 35.44 0.87
C LEU A 7 32.27 34.68 0.37
N PRO A 8 32.23 34.21 -0.88
CA PRO A 8 31.11 33.44 -1.40
C PRO A 8 31.07 32.03 -0.80
N TRP A 9 29.87 31.61 -0.42
CA TRP A 9 29.56 30.27 0.07
C TRP A 9 29.73 29.24 -1.06
N GLN A 10 30.82 28.46 -0.99
CA GLN A 10 31.18 27.41 -1.94
C GLN A 10 30.15 26.27 -1.90
N ARG A 11 29.48 26.03 -3.03
CA ARG A 11 28.52 24.95 -3.25
C ARG A 11 29.27 23.75 -3.84
N ASP A 12 29.58 22.76 -3.02
CA ASP A 12 30.06 21.48 -3.54
C ASP A 12 28.86 20.64 -4.00
N GLY A 13 28.72 20.56 -5.32
CA GLY A 13 27.80 19.63 -5.97
C GLY A 13 28.35 18.22 -5.92
N ASN A 14 27.50 17.26 -5.55
CA ASN A 14 27.67 15.86 -5.94
C ASN A 14 26.43 15.44 -6.73
N ALA A 15 26.57 15.53 -8.05
CA ALA A 15 25.69 14.91 -9.02
C ALA A 15 26.15 13.45 -9.17
N GLY A 16 25.43 12.52 -8.54
CA GLY A 16 25.58 11.09 -8.74
C GLY A 16 24.32 10.54 -9.38
N ALA A 17 24.41 10.28 -10.68
CA ALA A 17 23.42 9.61 -11.51
C ALA A 17 23.08 8.20 -10.97
N GLY A 18 21.85 7.76 -11.19
CA GLY A 18 21.34 6.46 -10.76
C GLY A 18 19.97 6.17 -11.37
N ASP A 19 19.96 6.12 -12.70
CA ASP A 19 19.07 5.46 -13.65
C ASP A 19 17.85 4.69 -13.09
N GLY A 20 16.66 5.12 -13.52
CA GLY A 20 15.47 4.28 -13.46
C GLY A 20 15.56 3.16 -14.51
N HIS A 21 15.30 1.92 -14.13
CA HIS A 21 14.93 0.87 -15.08
C HIS A 21 14.11 -0.25 -14.43
N SER A 22 13.12 -0.73 -15.18
CA SER A 22 12.40 -2.01 -15.08
C SER A 22 11.22 -2.15 -14.10
N VAL A 23 10.07 -1.76 -14.63
CA VAL A 23 8.77 -2.42 -14.44
C VAL A 23 8.86 -3.88 -14.93
N LEU A 24 8.15 -4.77 -14.23
CA LEU A 24 7.62 -6.09 -14.67
C LEU A 24 8.51 -7.35 -14.71
N THR A 25 7.90 -8.41 -14.15
CA THR A 25 7.97 -9.82 -14.59
C THR A 25 9.24 -10.63 -14.36
N ARG A 26 9.45 -11.03 -13.11
CA ARG A 26 9.85 -12.41 -12.77
C ARG A 26 8.97 -12.77 -11.59
N ASN A 27 7.90 -13.56 -11.75
CA ASN A 27 7.88 -14.97 -11.33
C ASN A 27 6.53 -15.61 -11.73
N ASN A 28 6.15 -15.60 -13.01
CA ASN A 28 4.83 -16.11 -13.45
C ASN A 28 4.90 -17.24 -14.49
N SER A 29 6.06 -17.85 -14.71
CA SER A 29 6.25 -18.98 -15.63
C SER A 29 6.04 -20.35 -14.97
N ALA A 30 6.23 -20.48 -13.65
CA ALA A 30 6.04 -21.75 -12.94
C ALA A 30 4.57 -22.09 -12.68
N PHE A 31 3.69 -21.09 -12.52
CA PHE A 31 2.26 -21.31 -12.25
C PHE A 31 1.45 -21.72 -13.49
N ARG A 32 1.90 -21.37 -14.71
CA ARG A 32 1.15 -21.67 -15.96
C ARG A 32 1.39 -23.07 -16.52
N ALA A 33 2.44 -23.77 -16.11
CA ALA A 33 2.74 -25.12 -16.57
C ALA A 33 1.93 -26.20 -15.81
N ALA A 34 1.66 -25.99 -14.52
CA ALA A 34 0.95 -26.95 -13.68
C ALA A 34 -0.56 -27.04 -13.98
N SER A 35 -1.17 -25.98 -14.50
CA SER A 35 -2.63 -25.94 -14.76
C SER A 35 -3.08 -26.66 -16.03
N ARG A 36 -2.16 -27.01 -16.95
CA ARG A 36 -2.52 -27.67 -18.21
C ARG A 36 -2.64 -29.19 -18.10
N CYS A 37 -2.06 -29.81 -17.08
CA CYS A 37 -2.15 -31.26 -16.87
C CYS A 37 -3.42 -31.71 -16.12
N TYR A 38 -4.09 -30.81 -15.38
CA TYR A 38 -5.25 -31.17 -14.58
C TYR A 38 -6.60 -31.17 -15.33
N VAL A 39 -6.71 -30.45 -16.45
CA VAL A 39 -8.02 -30.23 -17.13
C VAL A 39 -8.41 -31.40 -18.04
N LEU A 40 -7.45 -32.19 -18.54
CA LEU A 40 -7.75 -33.32 -19.43
C LEU A 40 -8.14 -34.61 -18.69
N CYS A 41 -7.89 -34.72 -17.38
CA CYS A 41 -8.18 -35.93 -16.62
C CYS A 41 -9.62 -35.98 -16.06
N LEU A 42 -10.24 -34.81 -15.78
CA LEU A 42 -11.61 -34.74 -15.23
C LEU A 42 -12.72 -34.71 -16.30
N GLY A 43 -12.37 -34.60 -17.59
CA GLY A 43 -13.34 -34.52 -18.68
C GLY A 43 -13.95 -35.86 -19.12
N TYR A 44 -13.35 -37.00 -18.79
CA TYR A 44 -13.72 -38.29 -19.38
C TYR A 44 -14.72 -39.12 -18.56
N VAL A 45 -15.03 -38.74 -17.31
CA VAL A 45 -15.95 -39.53 -16.43
C VAL A 45 -17.39 -39.00 -16.46
N PHE A 46 -17.64 -37.82 -17.03
CA PHE A 46 -18.96 -37.15 -16.92
C PHE A 46 -19.99 -37.57 -17.98
N MET A 47 -19.67 -38.50 -18.89
CA MET A 47 -20.56 -38.89 -20.00
C MET A 47 -21.28 -40.25 -19.82
N PHE A 48 -21.17 -40.92 -18.66
CA PHE A 48 -21.65 -42.30 -18.54
C PHE A 48 -22.55 -42.66 -17.36
N MET A 49 -23.30 -41.72 -16.78
CA MET A 49 -24.34 -42.08 -15.79
C MET A 49 -25.60 -41.22 -15.94
N GLY A 50 -26.63 -41.80 -16.56
CA GLY A 50 -28.03 -41.69 -16.13
C GLY A 50 -28.79 -40.40 -16.47
N ARG A 51 -29.81 -40.52 -17.33
CA ARG A 51 -30.92 -39.55 -17.44
C ARG A 51 -31.57 -39.37 -16.05
N PRO A 52 -31.54 -38.18 -15.43
CA PRO A 52 -32.28 -37.98 -14.19
C PRO A 52 -33.79 -37.97 -14.50
N ALA A 53 -34.52 -38.77 -13.73
CA ALA A 53 -35.97 -38.78 -13.70
C ALA A 53 -36.50 -37.35 -13.45
N GLN A 54 -37.53 -36.99 -14.19
CA GLN A 54 -38.15 -35.67 -14.16
C GLN A 54 -38.88 -35.51 -12.81
N LEU A 55 -38.40 -34.58 -11.97
CA LEU A 55 -39.06 -34.13 -10.75
C LEU A 55 -40.13 -33.06 -11.10
N PRO A 56 -41.23 -32.95 -10.33
CA PRO A 56 -42.40 -32.20 -10.75
C PRO A 56 -42.12 -30.70 -10.80
N LEU A 57 -42.64 -30.05 -11.85
CA LEU A 57 -42.64 -28.59 -12.02
C LEU A 57 -43.30 -27.91 -10.81
N GLY A 58 -42.48 -27.41 -9.90
CA GLY A 58 -42.88 -26.57 -8.78
C GLY A 58 -41.91 -25.41 -8.61
N LEU A 59 -42.26 -24.25 -9.17
CA LEU A 59 -41.89 -22.89 -8.75
C LEU A 59 -40.41 -22.59 -8.40
N ALA A 60 -39.44 -23.12 -9.13
CA ALA A 60 -38.08 -22.58 -9.11
C ALA A 60 -37.89 -21.61 -10.28
N GLY A 61 -38.37 -20.37 -10.13
CA GLY A 61 -37.90 -19.28 -10.99
C GLY A 61 -36.37 -19.17 -10.88
N PRO A 62 -35.65 -18.72 -11.93
CA PRO A 62 -34.20 -18.59 -11.87
C PRO A 62 -33.86 -17.66 -10.70
N VAL A 63 -33.16 -18.19 -9.69
CA VAL A 63 -32.55 -17.33 -8.67
C VAL A 63 -31.64 -16.37 -9.42
N SER A 64 -32.00 -15.10 -9.41
CA SER A 64 -31.30 -14.06 -10.15
C SER A 64 -29.81 -14.13 -9.84
N SER A 65 -28.97 -14.23 -10.87
CA SER A 65 -27.50 -14.13 -10.79
C SER A 65 -27.01 -12.83 -10.10
N TRP A 66 -27.92 -11.88 -9.87
CA TRP A 66 -27.74 -10.62 -9.16
C TRP A 66 -27.92 -10.73 -7.64
N SER A 67 -28.25 -11.90 -7.11
CA SER A 67 -28.43 -12.14 -5.67
C SER A 67 -27.14 -12.60 -4.97
N LEU A 68 -25.97 -12.29 -5.52
CA LEU A 68 -24.71 -12.37 -4.78
C LEU A 68 -24.60 -11.15 -3.88
N GLN A 69 -25.02 -11.28 -2.62
CA GLN A 69 -24.84 -10.25 -1.60
C GLN A 69 -23.34 -9.92 -1.49
N GLN A 70 -22.93 -8.74 -1.95
CA GLN A 70 -21.55 -8.29 -1.82
C GLN A 70 -21.17 -8.20 -0.34
N VAL A 71 -20.16 -8.96 0.08
CA VAL A 71 -19.62 -8.89 1.45
C VAL A 71 -18.84 -7.59 1.59
N ARG A 72 -19.41 -6.58 2.26
CA ARG A 72 -18.72 -5.32 2.58
C ARG A 72 -17.70 -5.57 3.70
N LEU A 73 -16.41 -5.35 3.41
CA LEU A 73 -15.37 -5.38 4.45
C LEU A 73 -15.57 -4.23 5.44
N LYS A 74 -15.14 -4.41 6.70
CA LYS A 74 -15.20 -3.35 7.72
C LYS A 74 -14.50 -2.10 7.20
N ALA A 75 -15.21 -0.98 7.25
CA ALA A 75 -14.64 0.31 6.90
C ALA A 75 -13.44 0.62 7.81
N ARG A 76 -12.31 0.96 7.18
CA ARG A 76 -11.18 1.61 7.85
C ARG A 76 -11.56 3.08 8.10
N GLY A 77 -11.06 3.68 9.17
CA GLY A 77 -11.46 5.05 9.55
C GLY A 77 -11.34 5.38 11.05
N ASN A 78 -11.01 4.39 11.88
CA ASN A 78 -10.80 4.60 13.32
C ASN A 78 -9.32 4.62 13.71
N GLU A 79 -8.41 4.87 12.76
CA GLU A 79 -6.96 4.84 12.96
C GLU A 79 -6.50 5.95 13.92
N TYR A 80 -7.09 7.13 13.79
CA TYR A 80 -6.82 8.24 14.70
C TYR A 80 -7.78 8.22 15.88
N GLN A 81 -7.26 7.81 17.04
CA GLN A 81 -7.93 7.98 18.33
C GLN A 81 -7.21 9.10 19.11
N PRO A 82 -7.86 10.27 19.33
CA PRO A 82 -7.18 11.43 19.91
C PRO A 82 -6.79 11.16 21.36
N ASN A 83 -5.48 11.16 21.63
CA ASN A 83 -4.94 11.07 22.97
C ASN A 83 -3.75 12.03 23.13
N ASN A 84 -3.91 13.07 23.95
CA ASN A 84 -2.91 14.11 24.15
C ASN A 84 -1.59 13.58 24.72
N ARG A 85 -1.65 12.63 25.66
CA ARG A 85 -0.46 12.02 26.26
C ARG A 85 0.35 11.25 25.23
N LYS A 86 -0.30 10.47 24.35
CA LYS A 86 0.36 9.78 23.24
C LYS A 86 0.97 10.78 22.24
N ARG A 87 0.21 11.81 21.87
CA ARG A 87 0.64 12.85 20.90
C ARG A 87 1.90 13.58 21.36
N LYS A 88 1.97 14.04 22.62
CA LYS A 88 3.13 14.79 23.14
C LYS A 88 4.35 13.90 23.36
N ARG A 89 4.17 12.63 23.74
CA ARG A 89 5.30 11.67 23.87
C ARG A 89 5.94 11.28 22.54
N THR A 90 5.12 11.11 21.50
CA THR A 90 5.59 10.64 20.19
C THR A 90 6.04 11.76 19.26
N HIS A 91 5.39 12.92 19.33
CA HIS A 91 5.62 14.01 18.38
C HIS A 91 5.95 15.36 19.02
N GLY A 92 6.11 15.40 20.35
CA GLY A 92 6.50 16.62 21.06
C GLY A 92 7.96 16.99 20.88
N TRP A 93 8.29 18.20 21.31
CA TRP A 93 9.61 18.82 21.20
C TRP A 93 10.75 17.97 21.77
N ILE A 94 10.58 17.47 23.01
CA ILE A 94 11.60 16.67 23.72
C ILE A 94 12.00 15.44 22.90
N LYS A 95 11.02 14.76 22.30
CA LYS A 95 11.28 13.56 21.49
C LYS A 95 12.04 13.89 20.20
N ARG A 96 11.87 15.10 19.65
CA ARG A 96 12.60 15.55 18.46
C ARG A 96 14.04 15.90 18.79
N ILE A 97 14.30 16.60 19.90
CA ILE A 97 15.68 16.94 20.30
C ILE A 97 16.47 15.72 20.78
N SER A 98 15.82 14.71 21.36
CA SER A 98 16.53 13.53 21.88
C SER A 98 17.30 12.72 20.83
N THR A 99 17.04 12.92 19.54
CA THR A 99 17.65 12.13 18.45
C THR A 99 18.20 13.06 17.38
N PRO A 100 19.35 12.75 16.76
CA PRO A 100 19.93 13.60 15.71
C PRO A 100 18.98 13.79 14.51
N GLY A 101 18.34 12.72 14.02
CA GLY A 101 17.36 12.83 12.94
C GLY A 101 16.12 13.65 13.30
N GLY A 102 15.77 13.74 14.59
CA GLY A 102 14.68 14.61 15.06
C GLY A 102 15.08 16.10 15.08
N ILE A 103 16.35 16.40 15.35
CA ILE A 103 16.91 17.75 15.25
C ILE A 103 16.92 18.20 13.78
N GLU A 104 17.34 17.34 12.84
CA GLU A 104 17.30 17.63 11.41
C GLU A 104 15.88 17.93 10.91
N VAL A 105 14.86 17.24 11.44
CA VAL A 105 13.44 17.55 11.14
C VAL A 105 13.08 18.96 11.59
N ILE A 106 13.53 19.38 12.78
CA ILE A 106 13.28 20.73 13.29
C ILE A 106 13.98 21.76 12.39
N LEU A 107 15.26 21.55 12.07
CA LEU A 107 16.02 22.44 11.20
C LEU A 107 15.35 22.61 9.83
N ARG A 108 14.93 21.52 9.18
CA ARG A 108 14.17 21.60 7.92
C ARG A 108 12.84 22.35 8.07
N ARG A 109 12.15 22.21 9.21
CA ARG A 109 10.91 22.96 9.49
C ARG A 109 11.16 24.45 9.70
N MET A 110 12.27 24.82 10.34
CA MET A 110 12.70 26.21 10.53
C MET A 110 13.08 26.85 9.18
N LEU A 111 13.89 26.16 8.37
CA LEU A 111 14.26 26.63 7.03
C LEU A 111 13.04 26.84 6.12
N LYS A 112 12.01 25.99 6.26
CA LYS A 112 10.73 26.14 5.55
C LYS A 112 9.83 27.25 6.14
N GLY A 113 10.12 27.78 7.32
CA GLY A 113 9.32 28.80 7.98
C GLY A 113 7.96 28.29 8.48
N ARG A 114 7.87 27.04 8.97
CA ARG A 114 6.62 26.52 9.54
C ARG A 114 6.32 27.23 10.87
N LYS A 115 5.09 27.73 11.03
CA LYS A 115 4.61 28.38 12.27
C LYS A 115 4.73 27.49 13.51
N SER A 116 4.57 26.17 13.35
CA SER A 116 4.73 25.19 14.43
C SER A 116 5.81 24.16 14.10
N LEU A 117 6.83 24.06 14.97
CA LEU A 117 7.96 23.15 14.78
C LEU A 117 7.69 21.74 15.35
N SER A 118 6.92 21.63 16.43
CA SER A 118 6.48 20.35 17.01
C SER A 118 5.05 20.47 17.56
N HIS A 119 4.50 19.35 18.05
CA HIS A 119 3.16 19.29 18.67
C HIS A 119 3.14 19.75 20.13
#